data_AF-E4Y7V2-F1
#
_entry.id   AF-E4Y7V2-F1
#
_cell.length_a   1.000
_cell.length_b   1.000
_cell.length_c   1.000
_cell.angle_alpha   90.00
_cell.angle_beta   90.00
_cell.angle_gamma   90.00
#
_symmetry.space_group_name_H-M   'P 1'
#
loop_
_entity.id
_entity.type
_entity.pdbx_description
1 polymer ?
#
loop_
_entity_poly.entity_id
_entity_poly.type
_entity_poly.pdbx_seq_one_letter_code
_entity_poly.pdbx_strand_id
1 'polypeptide(L)'
;MLTEFCLLSALTLNSDEREVLRDKINEWVESFLPQLQRESTRTEKCRLIASVERHEFVNDGNPAIWQFCKFVGKTGIIFDDERQELEQFKITSFQKKILRRNPSLENVFLGRSEIKEENGFWKLNDELKRKRISEGGEALIILEQFGKLKAAVRIHVFDTFLFTTKFGADELNWKTYLISDFEKADDRNKDDKAVVPIHENVVKNFANVELFLIGDDNEEDCLGWITILEKWGCPHCVGSYLFLSRQGQGVKLCNNGSRPSTDATITYRGYRPR
;
A
#
# COMPACT_ATOMS: atom_id res chain seq x y z
N MET A 1 -4.61 -1.62 -28.86
CA MET A 1 -4.87 -1.38 -27.43
C MET A 1 -6.02 -2.20 -26.82
N LEU A 2 -6.84 -2.95 -27.59
CA LEU A 2 -8.00 -3.69 -27.04
C LEU A 2 -7.74 -5.17 -26.67
N THR A 3 -6.57 -5.73 -27.03
CA THR A 3 -6.27 -7.16 -26.89
C THR A 3 -5.35 -7.48 -25.70
N GLU A 4 -4.46 -6.58 -25.28
CA GLU A 4 -3.44 -6.90 -24.28
C GLU A 4 -3.99 -6.96 -22.84
N PHE A 5 -4.96 -6.11 -22.48
CA PHE A 5 -5.61 -6.17 -21.16
C PHE A 5 -6.50 -7.41 -20.95
N CYS A 6 -6.78 -8.19 -22.00
CA CYS A 6 -7.43 -9.50 -21.83
C CYS A 6 -6.59 -10.46 -20.96
N LEU A 7 -5.28 -10.21 -20.87
CA LEU A 7 -4.36 -10.99 -20.04
C LEU A 7 -4.54 -10.75 -18.54
N LEU A 8 -5.15 -9.64 -18.11
CA LEU A 8 -5.41 -9.38 -16.67
C LEU A 8 -6.20 -10.52 -16.01
N SER A 9 -7.12 -11.15 -16.76
CA SER A 9 -7.94 -12.25 -16.25
C SER A 9 -7.34 -13.64 -16.46
N ALA A 10 -6.17 -13.75 -17.09
CA ALA A 10 -5.54 -15.03 -17.37
C ALA A 10 -4.93 -15.62 -16.09
N LEU A 11 -5.26 -16.89 -15.81
CA LEU A 11 -4.76 -17.60 -14.62
C LEU A 11 -3.27 -17.96 -14.72
N THR A 12 -2.76 -18.05 -15.94
CA THR A 12 -1.38 -18.41 -16.25
C THR A 12 -0.90 -17.52 -17.38
N LEU A 13 0.19 -16.79 -17.14
CA LEU A 13 0.89 -15.98 -18.13
C LEU A 13 2.33 -16.48 -18.25
N ASN A 14 2.83 -16.61 -19.47
CA ASN A 14 4.26 -16.82 -19.72
C ASN A 14 5.06 -15.52 -19.47
N SER A 15 6.39 -15.58 -19.52
CA SER A 15 7.26 -14.42 -19.22
C SER A 15 6.92 -13.21 -20.10
N ASP A 16 6.78 -13.43 -21.40
CA ASP A 16 6.61 -12.35 -22.38
C ASP A 16 5.24 -11.69 -22.21
N GLU A 17 4.20 -12.49 -21.97
CA GLU A 17 2.85 -12.01 -21.66
C GLU A 17 2.80 -11.20 -20.36
N ARG A 18 3.60 -11.56 -19.35
CA ARG A 18 3.70 -10.79 -18.10
C ARG A 18 4.34 -9.44 -18.34
N GLU A 19 5.44 -9.38 -19.08
CA GLU A 19 6.11 -8.10 -19.39
C GLU A 19 5.19 -7.18 -20.19
N VAL A 20 4.53 -7.70 -21.24
CA VAL A 20 3.56 -6.92 -22.04
C VAL A 20 2.43 -6.38 -21.17
N LEU A 21 1.88 -7.21 -20.26
CA LEU A 21 0.84 -6.75 -19.35
C LEU A 21 1.35 -5.70 -18.37
N ARG A 22 2.57 -5.88 -17.85
CA ARG A 22 3.20 -4.93 -16.92
C ARG A 22 3.41 -3.56 -17.59
N ASP A 23 3.91 -3.55 -18.83
CA ASP A 23 4.07 -2.32 -19.61
C ASP A 23 2.74 -1.58 -19.82
N LYS A 24 1.67 -2.33 -20.11
CA LYS A 24 0.33 -1.74 -20.28
C LYS A 24 -0.24 -1.17 -18.99
N ILE A 25 -0.01 -1.84 -17.86
CA ILE A 25 -0.38 -1.30 -16.54
C ILE A 25 0.45 -0.05 -16.26
N ASN A 26 1.75 -0.05 -16.54
CA ASN A 26 2.63 1.10 -16.33
C ASN A 26 2.20 2.32 -17.19
N GLU A 27 1.92 2.13 -18.48
CA GLU A 27 1.37 3.17 -19.36
C GLU A 27 0.06 3.76 -18.79
N TRP A 28 -0.83 2.89 -18.30
CA TRP A 28 -2.07 3.33 -17.67
C TRP A 28 -1.80 4.12 -16.39
N VAL A 29 -0.95 3.63 -15.48
CA VAL A 29 -0.56 4.29 -14.23
C VAL A 29 -0.01 5.68 -14.51
N GLU A 30 0.90 5.81 -15.48
CA GLU A 30 1.50 7.09 -15.88
C GLU A 30 0.44 8.13 -16.27
N SER A 31 -0.57 7.71 -17.04
CA SER A 31 -1.69 8.58 -17.42
C SER A 31 -2.72 8.82 -16.30
N PHE A 32 -2.81 7.89 -15.34
CA PHE A 32 -3.83 7.87 -14.31
C PHE A 32 -3.45 8.67 -13.07
N LEU A 33 -2.22 8.52 -12.57
CA LEU A 33 -1.76 9.20 -11.35
C LEU A 33 -1.96 10.73 -11.39
N PRO A 34 -1.68 11.45 -12.50
CA PRO A 34 -1.88 12.90 -12.56
C PRO A 34 -3.35 13.35 -12.39
N GLN A 35 -4.31 12.44 -12.55
CA GLN A 35 -5.73 12.74 -12.38
C GLN A 35 -6.16 12.71 -10.91
N LEU A 36 -5.35 12.10 -10.04
CA LEU A 36 -5.63 11.98 -8.62
C LEU A 36 -5.25 13.28 -7.92
N GLN A 37 -6.19 13.81 -7.15
CA GLN A 37 -5.98 14.99 -6.32
C GLN A 37 -6.65 14.80 -4.97
N ARG A 38 -6.00 15.29 -3.93
CA ARG A 38 -6.47 15.17 -2.56
C ARG A 38 -6.07 16.39 -1.73
N GLU A 39 -6.81 16.63 -0.66
CA GLU A 39 -6.37 17.48 0.45
C GLU A 39 -5.88 16.62 1.62
N SER A 40 -5.02 17.21 2.46
CA SER A 40 -4.61 16.61 3.73
C SER A 40 -4.63 17.66 4.81
N THR A 41 -5.17 17.29 5.97
CA THR A 41 -5.14 18.11 7.19
C THR A 41 -3.94 17.81 8.07
N ARG A 42 -3.21 16.72 7.78
CA ARG A 42 -2.00 16.34 8.53
C ARG A 42 -0.84 17.30 8.22
N THR A 43 0.15 17.31 9.12
CA THR A 43 1.35 18.15 9.00
C THR A 43 2.56 17.29 8.63
N GLU A 44 3.67 17.93 8.23
CA GLU A 44 4.95 17.24 8.02
C GLU A 44 5.39 16.43 9.25
N LYS A 45 5.09 16.92 10.46
CA LYS A 45 5.30 16.17 11.71
C LYS A 45 4.50 14.86 11.73
N CYS A 46 3.21 14.92 11.37
CA CYS A 46 2.38 13.72 11.31
C CYS A 46 2.93 12.72 10.28
N ARG A 47 3.34 13.19 9.09
CA ARG A 47 3.92 12.34 8.04
C ARG A 47 5.20 11.65 8.49
N LEU A 48 6.07 12.40 9.17
CA LEU A 48 7.34 11.86 9.67
C LEU A 48 7.09 10.77 10.71
N ILE A 49 6.18 10.98 11.66
CA ILE A 49 5.82 9.96 12.66
C ILE A 49 5.15 8.75 11.98
N ALA A 50 4.20 8.98 11.08
CA ALA A 50 3.51 7.91 10.34
C ALA A 50 4.45 7.09 9.44
N SER A 51 5.56 7.68 8.97
CA SER A 51 6.58 6.92 8.23
C SER A 51 7.26 5.85 9.08
N VAL A 52 7.31 6.02 10.41
CA VAL A 52 7.84 5.01 11.33
C VAL A 52 6.85 3.84 11.49
N GLU A 53 5.55 4.05 11.28
CA GLU A 53 4.57 2.95 11.27
C GLU A 53 4.77 1.98 10.09
N ARG A 54 5.49 2.42 9.04
CA ARG A 54 5.85 1.61 7.87
C ARG A 54 7.26 1.03 7.93
N HIS A 55 8.00 1.37 8.99
CA HIS A 55 9.33 0.81 9.22
C HIS A 55 9.22 -0.68 9.58
N GLU A 56 10.18 -1.46 9.10
CA GLU A 56 10.30 -2.88 9.47
C GLU A 56 11.07 -2.98 10.80
N PHE A 57 10.34 -3.25 11.88
CA PHE A 57 10.91 -3.39 13.22
C PHE A 57 11.72 -4.69 13.32
N VAL A 58 12.88 -4.62 13.97
CA VAL A 58 13.74 -5.79 14.18
C VAL A 58 13.11 -6.78 15.15
N ASN A 59 12.36 -6.29 16.13
CA ASN A 59 11.66 -7.12 17.11
C ASN A 59 10.13 -6.90 16.98
N ASP A 60 9.40 -7.98 16.73
CA ASP A 60 7.94 -7.99 16.57
C ASP A 60 7.18 -7.39 17.78
N GLY A 61 7.80 -7.34 18.96
CA GLY A 61 7.25 -6.68 20.16
C GLY A 61 7.37 -5.15 20.16
N ASN A 62 8.36 -4.59 19.46
CA ASN A 62 8.63 -3.15 19.44
C ASN A 62 7.46 -2.29 18.92
N PRO A 63 6.75 -2.66 17.82
CA PRO A 63 5.61 -1.89 17.34
C PRO A 63 4.49 -1.70 18.37
N ALA A 64 4.36 -2.66 19.30
CA ALA A 64 3.31 -2.65 20.32
C ALA A 64 3.62 -1.70 21.49
N ILE A 65 4.91 -1.51 21.80
CA ILE A 65 5.36 -0.69 22.93
C ILE A 65 5.91 0.68 22.51
N TRP A 66 6.21 0.89 21.23
CA TRP A 66 6.71 2.17 20.71
C TRP A 66 5.73 3.33 20.99
N GLN A 67 6.24 4.38 21.65
CA GLN A 67 5.52 5.63 21.92
C GLN A 67 6.19 6.87 21.33
N PHE A 68 7.52 6.92 21.24
CA PHE A 68 8.22 8.09 20.71
C PHE A 68 9.25 7.71 19.65
N CYS A 69 9.50 8.61 18.71
CA CYS A 69 10.64 8.52 17.82
C CYS A 69 11.46 9.80 17.86
N LYS A 70 12.73 9.69 17.46
CA LYS A 70 13.67 10.80 17.32
C LYS A 70 14.54 10.56 16.09
N PHE A 71 14.85 11.63 15.38
CA PHE A 71 15.72 11.57 14.19
C PHE A 71 16.98 12.37 14.46
N VAL A 72 18.15 11.75 14.36
CA VAL A 72 19.46 12.37 14.63
C VAL A 72 20.39 12.08 13.46
N GLY A 73 20.68 13.09 12.64
CA GLY A 73 21.52 12.93 11.46
C GLY A 73 20.94 11.93 10.46
N LYS A 74 21.55 10.74 10.34
CA LYS A 74 21.11 9.68 9.41
C LYS A 74 20.40 8.51 10.11
N THR A 75 20.13 8.66 11.40
CA THR A 75 19.58 7.59 12.25
C THR A 75 18.23 8.02 12.83
N GLY A 76 17.26 7.11 12.74
CA GLY A 76 16.00 7.19 13.46
C GLY A 76 16.08 6.28 14.69
N ILE A 77 15.47 6.71 15.79
CA ILE A 77 15.51 6.00 17.07
C ILE A 77 14.08 5.90 17.59
N ILE A 78 13.71 4.72 18.04
CA ILE A 78 12.39 4.36 18.56
C ILE A 78 12.50 4.18 20.08
N PHE A 79 11.53 4.70 20.81
CA PHE A 79 11.49 4.64 22.28
C PHE A 79 10.13 4.17 22.79
N ASP A 80 10.12 3.54 23.97
CA ASP A 80 8.91 3.22 24.72
C ASP A 80 8.33 4.45 25.45
N ASP A 81 7.32 4.24 26.29
CA ASP A 81 6.67 5.27 27.11
C ASP A 81 7.59 5.87 28.19
N GLU A 82 8.53 5.08 28.71
CA GLU A 82 9.58 5.50 29.64
C GLU A 82 10.75 6.22 28.96
N ARG A 83 10.71 6.35 27.62
CA ARG A 83 11.77 6.90 26.78
C ARG A 83 13.07 6.09 26.81
N GLN A 84 12.97 4.80 27.11
CA GLN A 84 14.08 3.88 26.89
C GLN A 84 14.19 3.57 25.39
N GLU A 85 15.42 3.49 24.91
CA GLU A 85 15.69 3.18 23.51
C GLU A 85 15.34 1.72 23.20
N LEU A 86 14.51 1.51 22.20
CA LEU A 86 14.09 0.18 21.75
C LEU A 86 14.90 -0.28 20.53
N GLU A 87 15.09 0.61 19.57
CA GLU A 87 15.68 0.29 18.28
C GLU A 87 16.22 1.54 17.58
N GLN A 88 17.29 1.36 16.81
CA GLN A 88 17.78 2.34 15.85
C GLN A 88 17.62 1.82 14.43
N PHE A 89 17.33 2.72 13.51
CA PHE A 89 17.19 2.41 12.10
C PHE A 89 17.81 3.48 11.21
N LYS A 90 18.18 3.09 9.99
CA LYS A 90 18.63 4.02 8.95
C LYS A 90 17.41 4.75 8.42
N ILE A 91 17.45 6.08 8.41
CA ILE A 91 16.31 6.87 7.91
C ILE A 91 16.20 6.75 6.38
N THR A 92 14.96 6.68 5.89
CA THR A 92 14.64 6.52 4.47
C THR A 92 14.90 7.81 3.68
N SER A 93 14.97 7.71 2.34
CA SER A 93 15.05 8.91 1.49
C SER A 93 13.86 9.85 1.71
N PHE A 94 12.68 9.28 1.98
CA PHE A 94 11.46 10.03 2.32
C PHE A 94 11.60 10.81 3.63
N GLN A 95 12.04 10.16 4.71
CA GLN A 95 12.27 10.82 6.00
C GLN A 95 13.31 11.94 5.92
N LYS A 96 14.42 11.70 5.18
CA LYS A 96 15.43 12.75 4.91
C LYS A 96 14.81 13.96 4.21
N LYS A 97 13.92 13.74 3.25
CA LYS A 97 13.24 14.82 2.52
C LYS A 97 12.35 15.65 3.43
N ILE A 98 11.59 15.01 4.33
CA ILE A 98 10.78 15.71 5.33
C ILE A 98 11.65 16.55 6.26
N LEU A 99 12.72 15.96 6.82
CA LEU A 99 13.64 16.65 7.73
C LEU A 99 14.35 17.83 7.07
N ARG A 100 14.73 17.72 5.80
CA ARG A 100 15.29 18.86 5.02
C ARG A 100 14.29 19.99 4.84
N ARG A 101 13.01 19.67 4.60
CA ARG A 101 11.94 20.67 4.46
C ARG A 101 11.58 21.31 5.80
N ASN A 102 11.71 20.56 6.91
CA ASN A 102 11.42 21.06 8.25
C ASN A 102 12.48 20.60 9.29
N PRO A 103 13.62 21.31 9.39
CA PRO A 103 14.69 20.95 10.31
C PRO A 103 14.31 21.02 11.80
N SER A 104 13.22 21.70 12.15
CA SER A 104 12.76 21.77 13.56
C SER A 104 12.28 20.41 14.10
N LEU A 105 12.08 19.42 13.23
CA LEU A 105 11.72 18.05 13.59
C LEU A 105 12.95 17.17 13.87
N GLU A 106 14.15 17.68 13.63
CA GLU A 106 15.39 16.96 13.92
C GLU A 106 15.77 17.09 15.40
N ASN A 107 16.31 16.00 15.95
CA ASN A 107 16.81 15.90 17.31
C ASN A 107 15.78 16.25 18.41
N VAL A 108 14.50 16.08 18.14
CA VAL A 108 13.39 16.25 19.11
C VAL A 108 12.60 14.96 19.28
N PHE A 109 12.01 14.75 20.46
CA PHE A 109 11.08 13.64 20.66
C PHE A 109 9.75 13.93 19.98
N LEU A 110 9.29 12.98 19.17
CA LEU A 110 8.03 13.02 18.46
C LEU A 110 7.16 11.86 18.95
N GLY A 111 6.05 12.17 19.61
CA GLY A 111 5.13 11.17 20.14
C GLY A 111 4.26 10.57 19.05
N ARG A 112 4.02 9.27 19.09
CA ARG A 112 3.11 8.54 18.20
C ARG A 112 1.69 9.12 18.28
N SER A 113 1.24 9.48 19.48
CA SER A 113 -0.06 10.11 19.73
C SER A 113 -0.21 11.52 19.13
N GLU A 114 0.86 12.11 18.61
CA GLU A 114 0.82 13.42 17.95
C GLU A 114 0.35 13.35 16.49
N ILE A 115 0.19 12.13 15.94
CA ILE A 115 -0.50 11.93 14.66
C ILE A 115 -1.95 12.35 14.84
N LYS A 116 -2.36 13.36 14.07
CA LYS A 116 -3.74 13.84 14.06
C LYS A 116 -4.62 13.01 13.13
N GLU A 117 -5.91 12.96 13.44
CA GLU A 117 -6.92 12.43 12.54
C GLU A 117 -6.87 13.17 11.18
N GLU A 118 -7.03 12.39 10.12
CA GLU A 118 -6.98 12.89 8.74
C GLU A 118 -8.40 13.11 8.24
N ASN A 119 -8.70 14.37 7.89
CA ASN A 119 -10.02 14.81 7.46
C ASN A 119 -10.03 15.34 6.02
N GLY A 120 -8.91 15.21 5.31
CA GLY A 120 -8.78 15.54 3.91
C GLY A 120 -9.61 14.62 3.02
N PHE A 121 -10.11 15.18 1.92
CA PHE A 121 -11.02 14.50 0.98
C PHE A 121 -10.41 14.43 -0.41
N TRP A 122 -10.95 13.54 -1.25
CA TRP A 122 -10.54 13.42 -2.65
C TRP A 122 -11.18 14.51 -3.51
N LYS A 123 -10.35 15.16 -4.33
CA LYS A 123 -10.78 16.15 -5.33
C LYS A 123 -10.94 15.46 -6.68
N LEU A 124 -12.02 14.69 -6.80
CA LEU A 124 -12.30 13.95 -8.03
C LEU A 124 -12.84 14.89 -9.13
N ASN A 125 -12.28 14.76 -10.33
CA ASN A 125 -12.87 15.35 -11.54
C ASN A 125 -14.19 14.64 -11.90
N ASP A 126 -14.94 15.17 -12.86
CA ASP A 126 -16.25 14.62 -13.23
C ASP A 126 -16.18 13.20 -13.79
N GLU A 127 -15.06 12.82 -14.41
CA GLU A 127 -14.85 11.46 -14.89
C GLU A 127 -14.71 10.47 -13.72
N LEU A 128 -13.80 10.75 -12.78
CA LEU A 128 -13.55 9.91 -11.61
C LEU A 128 -14.77 9.86 -10.69
N LYS A 129 -15.53 10.95 -10.56
CA LYS A 129 -16.81 10.95 -9.81
C LYS A 129 -17.81 9.96 -10.37
N ARG A 130 -17.92 9.83 -11.71
CA ARG A 130 -18.82 8.86 -12.36
C ARG A 130 -18.34 7.41 -12.19
N LYS A 131 -17.02 7.21 -12.06
CA LYS A 131 -16.42 5.90 -11.85
C LYS A 131 -16.37 5.48 -10.38
N ARG A 132 -16.53 6.41 -9.43
CA ARG A 132 -16.43 6.15 -7.99
C ARG A 132 -17.41 5.08 -7.53
N ILE A 133 -16.86 4.05 -6.89
CA ILE A 133 -17.59 3.01 -6.16
C ILE A 133 -17.69 3.40 -4.68
N SER A 134 -16.56 3.74 -4.07
CA SER A 134 -16.47 4.09 -2.65
C SER A 134 -15.30 5.04 -2.41
N GLU A 135 -15.37 5.79 -1.32
CA GLU A 135 -14.37 6.75 -0.89
C GLU A 135 -14.31 6.76 0.64
N GLY A 136 -13.10 6.69 1.18
CA GLY A 136 -12.79 6.86 2.59
C GLY A 136 -11.45 7.58 2.73
N GLY A 137 -11.16 8.10 3.93
CA GLY A 137 -10.05 9.06 4.14
C GLY A 137 -8.72 8.67 3.49
N GLU A 138 -8.33 7.39 3.56
CA GLU A 138 -7.07 6.90 3.00
C GLU A 138 -7.25 6.09 1.70
N ALA A 139 -8.48 5.83 1.26
CA ALA A 139 -8.72 4.97 0.10
C ALA A 139 -9.81 5.48 -0.85
N LEU A 140 -9.53 5.40 -2.14
CA LEU A 140 -10.49 5.64 -3.22
C LEU A 140 -10.69 4.35 -4.01
N ILE A 141 -11.95 3.99 -4.26
CA ILE A 141 -12.28 2.82 -5.09
C ILE A 141 -13.08 3.30 -6.29
N ILE A 142 -12.57 3.06 -7.49
CA ILE A 142 -13.22 3.41 -8.76
C ILE A 142 -13.43 2.17 -9.63
N LEU A 143 -14.39 2.26 -10.54
CA LEU A 143 -14.63 1.28 -11.58
C LEU A 143 -13.85 1.68 -12.83
N GLU A 144 -12.94 0.81 -13.28
CA GLU A 144 -12.22 1.00 -14.54
C GLU A 144 -12.53 -0.11 -15.54
N GLN A 145 -12.39 0.24 -16.82
CA GLN A 145 -12.61 -0.65 -17.95
C GLN A 145 -11.28 -0.90 -18.65
N PHE A 146 -10.69 -2.08 -18.44
CA PHE A 146 -9.47 -2.52 -19.10
C PHE A 146 -9.83 -3.44 -20.28
N GLY A 147 -9.93 -2.87 -21.48
CA GLY A 147 -10.42 -3.61 -22.65
C GLY A 147 -11.84 -4.13 -22.43
N LYS A 148 -12.04 -5.45 -22.40
CA LYS A 148 -13.34 -6.07 -22.09
C LYS A 148 -13.57 -6.31 -20.59
N LEU A 149 -12.53 -6.19 -19.76
CA LEU A 149 -12.59 -6.45 -18.32
C LEU A 149 -13.07 -5.20 -17.56
N LYS A 150 -14.11 -5.36 -16.74
CA LYS A 150 -14.51 -4.38 -15.73
C LYS A 150 -13.82 -4.73 -14.41
N ALA A 151 -12.98 -3.84 -13.92
CA ALA A 151 -12.22 -4.03 -12.69
C ALA A 151 -12.56 -2.93 -11.67
N ALA A 152 -12.51 -3.28 -10.39
CA ALA A 152 -12.42 -2.28 -9.34
C ALA A 152 -10.94 -1.93 -9.14
N VAL A 153 -10.64 -0.64 -9.05
CA VAL A 153 -9.30 -0.12 -8.78
C VAL A 153 -9.36 0.55 -7.42
N ARG A 154 -8.62 0.01 -6.45
CA ARG A 154 -8.46 0.61 -5.13
C ARG A 154 -7.13 1.35 -5.08
N ILE A 155 -7.18 2.65 -4.85
CA ILE A 155 -6.04 3.49 -4.51
C ILE A 155 -6.00 3.55 -2.99
N HIS A 156 -4.86 3.19 -2.39
CA HIS A 156 -4.65 3.24 -0.95
C HIS A 156 -3.43 4.10 -0.64
N VAL A 157 -3.61 5.08 0.24
CA VAL A 157 -2.64 6.14 0.49
C VAL A 157 -2.11 6.00 1.91
N PHE A 158 -0.83 5.64 2.06
CA PHE A 158 -0.19 5.52 3.37
C PHE A 158 0.47 6.83 3.83
N ASP A 159 1.05 7.58 2.89
CA ASP A 159 1.46 8.97 3.14
C ASP A 159 0.32 9.91 2.81
N THR A 160 -0.19 10.66 3.78
CA THR A 160 -1.37 11.49 3.57
C THR A 160 -1.16 12.65 2.59
N PHE A 161 0.09 12.99 2.26
CA PHE A 161 0.37 14.03 1.27
C PHE A 161 0.40 13.50 -0.16
N LEU A 162 0.37 12.20 -0.38
CA LEU A 162 0.27 11.61 -1.72
C LEU A 162 -0.93 12.21 -2.46
N PHE A 163 -0.67 12.74 -3.67
CA PHE A 163 -1.64 13.44 -4.53
C PHE A 163 -2.16 14.78 -3.97
N THR A 164 -1.44 15.39 -3.03
CA THR A 164 -1.66 16.80 -2.66
C THR A 164 -0.85 17.73 -3.54
N THR A 165 -1.14 19.03 -3.50
CA THR A 165 -0.35 20.05 -4.20
C THR A 165 1.12 20.12 -3.75
N LYS A 166 1.48 19.50 -2.63
CA LYS A 166 2.84 19.48 -2.06
C LYS A 166 3.63 18.20 -2.41
N PHE A 167 2.95 17.20 -2.97
CA PHE A 167 3.52 15.89 -3.26
C PHE A 167 2.68 15.18 -4.33
N GLY A 168 3.02 15.45 -5.59
CA GLY A 168 2.29 14.99 -6.77
C GLY A 168 2.84 13.71 -7.41
N ALA A 169 2.22 13.32 -8.52
CA ALA A 169 2.64 12.15 -9.31
C ALA A 169 4.05 12.28 -9.90
N ASP A 170 4.51 13.52 -10.12
CA ASP A 170 5.84 13.87 -10.62
C ASP A 170 6.98 13.61 -9.62
N GLU A 171 6.64 13.32 -8.36
CA GLU A 171 7.61 12.94 -7.32
C GLU A 171 7.63 11.42 -7.05
N LEU A 172 6.87 10.64 -7.82
CA LEU A 172 6.69 9.20 -7.61
C LEU A 172 7.32 8.35 -8.69
N ASN A 173 7.94 7.25 -8.26
CA ASN A 173 8.18 6.06 -9.07
C ASN A 173 7.20 4.97 -8.66
N TRP A 174 7.02 3.96 -9.50
CA TRP A 174 6.16 2.84 -9.18
C TRP A 174 6.73 1.50 -9.64
N LYS A 175 6.23 0.43 -9.01
CA LYS A 175 6.55 -0.94 -9.36
C LYS A 175 5.29 -1.79 -9.42
N THR A 176 5.15 -2.50 -10.54
CA THR A 176 3.97 -3.29 -10.83
C THR A 176 4.26 -4.77 -10.58
N TYR A 177 3.49 -5.35 -9.67
CA TYR A 177 3.47 -6.77 -9.34
C TYR A 177 2.21 -7.41 -9.88
N LEU A 178 2.37 -8.44 -10.69
CA LEU A 178 1.28 -9.30 -11.10
C LEU A 178 1.06 -10.38 -10.03
N ILE A 179 -0.15 -10.94 -9.94
CA ILE A 179 -0.41 -12.03 -8.99
C ILE A 179 0.54 -13.23 -9.19
N SER A 180 1.00 -13.43 -10.42
CA SER A 180 1.96 -14.47 -10.80
C SER A 180 3.39 -14.24 -10.32
N ASP A 181 3.69 -13.07 -9.76
CA ASP A 181 5.01 -12.70 -9.26
C ASP A 181 5.21 -13.16 -7.80
N PHE A 182 4.14 -13.52 -7.10
CA PHE A 182 4.21 -14.04 -5.75
C PHE A 182 4.49 -15.55 -5.76
N GLU A 183 5.25 -16.02 -4.77
CA GLU A 183 5.56 -17.46 -4.63
C GLU A 183 4.36 -18.23 -4.09
N LYS A 184 4.27 -19.51 -4.47
CA LYS A 184 3.30 -20.43 -3.85
C LYS A 184 3.54 -20.45 -2.36
N ALA A 185 2.49 -20.28 -1.56
CA ALA A 185 2.59 -20.43 -0.12
C ALA A 185 3.22 -21.80 0.18
N ASP A 186 4.32 -21.80 0.92
CA ASP A 186 5.12 -22.97 1.25
C ASP A 186 4.22 -24.07 1.84
N ASP A 187 3.92 -25.09 1.04
CA ASP A 187 3.11 -26.19 1.49
C ASP A 187 4.05 -27.22 2.14
N ARG A 188 3.96 -27.36 3.46
CA ARG A 188 4.59 -28.50 4.17
C ARG A 188 4.01 -29.83 3.66
N ASN A 189 2.94 -29.81 2.86
CA ASN A 189 2.37 -30.94 2.15
C ASN A 189 2.44 -30.71 0.64
N LYS A 190 2.73 -31.74 -0.15
CA LYS A 190 3.06 -31.60 -1.58
C LYS A 190 1.84 -31.39 -2.50
N ASP A 191 0.89 -30.54 -2.13
CA ASP A 191 -0.26 -30.26 -2.99
C ASP A 191 -0.02 -28.99 -3.81
N ASP A 192 -0.17 -29.12 -5.13
CA ASP A 192 -0.07 -28.03 -6.11
C ASP A 192 -1.16 -26.98 -5.90
N LYS A 193 -0.99 -26.10 -4.90
CA LYS A 193 -1.91 -25.00 -4.64
C LYS A 193 -1.41 -23.71 -5.28
N ALA A 194 -2.36 -22.93 -5.80
CA ALA A 194 -2.08 -21.62 -6.37
C ALA A 194 -1.45 -20.67 -5.33
N VAL A 195 -0.67 -19.72 -5.83
CA VAL A 195 0.01 -18.64 -5.08
C VAL A 195 -0.92 -17.89 -4.13
N VAL A 196 -2.17 -17.73 -4.55
CA VAL A 196 -3.26 -17.15 -3.79
C VAL A 196 -4.43 -18.14 -3.86
N PRO A 197 -5.15 -18.42 -2.76
CA PRO A 197 -6.33 -19.27 -2.82
C PRO A 197 -7.35 -18.71 -3.83
N ILE A 198 -7.49 -19.38 -4.96
CA ILE A 198 -8.52 -19.05 -5.95
C ILE A 198 -9.79 -19.78 -5.51
N HIS A 199 -10.69 -19.02 -4.89
CA HIS A 199 -12.03 -19.51 -4.50
C HIS A 199 -13.08 -18.60 -5.11
N GLU A 200 -14.24 -19.15 -5.45
CA GLU A 200 -15.40 -18.38 -5.96
C GLU A 200 -15.91 -17.29 -5.00
N ASN A 201 -15.48 -17.33 -3.73
CA ASN A 201 -15.86 -16.38 -2.67
C ASN A 201 -14.69 -15.44 -2.32
N VAL A 202 -13.55 -15.57 -3.00
CA VAL A 202 -12.36 -14.73 -2.82
C VAL A 202 -12.25 -13.83 -4.03
N VAL A 203 -12.16 -12.53 -3.78
CA VAL A 203 -12.01 -11.54 -4.84
C VAL A 203 -10.62 -11.67 -5.44
N LYS A 204 -10.58 -11.82 -6.76
CA LYS A 204 -9.32 -11.96 -7.50
C LYS A 204 -8.60 -10.62 -7.56
N ASN A 205 -7.39 -10.58 -7.02
CA ASN A 205 -6.42 -9.52 -7.27
C ASN A 205 -5.71 -9.82 -8.60
N PHE A 206 -5.71 -8.87 -9.53
CA PHE A 206 -5.01 -9.01 -10.81
C PHE A 206 -3.59 -8.47 -10.73
N ALA A 207 -3.43 -7.28 -10.14
CA ALA A 207 -2.15 -6.61 -10.03
C ALA A 207 -2.12 -5.60 -8.87
N ASN A 208 -0.94 -5.41 -8.30
CA ASN A 208 -0.62 -4.35 -7.37
C ASN A 208 0.44 -3.42 -7.97
N VAL A 209 0.26 -2.12 -7.81
CA VAL A 209 1.23 -1.09 -8.18
C VAL A 209 1.65 -0.38 -6.91
N GLU A 210 2.88 -0.60 -6.46
CA GLU A 210 3.44 0.08 -5.28
C GLU A 210 4.03 1.43 -5.70
N LEU A 211 3.84 2.47 -4.89
CA LEU A 211 4.27 3.84 -5.15
C LEU A 211 5.39 4.23 -4.20
N PHE A 212 6.49 4.73 -4.75
CA PHE A 212 7.71 5.09 -4.05
C PHE A 212 8.12 6.52 -4.37
N LEU A 213 8.93 7.11 -3.49
CA LEU A 213 9.57 8.39 -3.78
C LEU A 213 10.62 8.24 -4.88
N ILE A 214 10.71 9.20 -5.82
CA ILE A 214 11.85 9.26 -6.75
C ILE A 214 13.17 9.38 -5.96
N GLY A 215 14.11 8.48 -6.24
CA GLY A 215 15.38 8.34 -5.52
C GLY A 215 15.33 7.44 -4.28
N ASP A 216 14.24 6.70 -4.09
CA ASP A 216 14.20 5.52 -3.23
C ASP A 216 14.53 4.25 -4.04
N ASP A 217 15.80 4.15 -4.47
CA ASP A 217 16.27 3.09 -5.38
C ASP A 217 16.15 1.68 -4.77
N ASN A 218 16.03 1.59 -3.45
CA ASN A 218 15.92 0.34 -2.70
C ASN A 218 14.47 -0.02 -2.34
N GLU A 219 13.48 0.81 -2.73
CA GLU A 219 12.07 0.59 -2.40
C GLU A 219 11.85 0.47 -0.87
N GLU A 220 12.59 1.25 -0.07
CA GLU A 220 12.61 1.15 1.39
C GLU A 220 11.29 1.65 2.03
N ASP A 221 10.55 2.55 1.38
CA ASP A 221 9.33 3.17 1.94
C ASP A 221 8.19 3.27 0.91
N CYS A 222 7.25 2.31 0.96
CA CYS A 222 6.04 2.33 0.14
C CYS A 222 5.06 3.40 0.65
N LEU A 223 4.80 4.43 -0.16
CA LEU A 223 3.99 5.59 0.21
C LEU A 223 2.50 5.41 -0.08
N GLY A 224 2.18 4.43 -0.91
CA GLY A 224 0.82 4.05 -1.28
C GLY A 224 0.85 2.92 -2.30
N TRP A 225 -0.31 2.37 -2.61
CA TRP A 225 -0.42 1.42 -3.69
C TRP A 225 -1.76 1.50 -4.41
N ILE A 226 -1.81 0.92 -5.60
CA ILE A 226 -3.00 0.74 -6.41
C ILE A 226 -3.21 -0.75 -6.61
N THR A 227 -4.39 -1.25 -6.26
CA THR A 227 -4.78 -2.65 -6.48
C THR A 227 -5.84 -2.71 -7.56
N ILE A 228 -5.61 -3.53 -8.59
CA ILE A 228 -6.57 -3.83 -9.65
C ILE A 228 -7.21 -5.18 -9.30
N LEU A 229 -8.53 -5.19 -9.05
CA LEU A 229 -9.26 -6.38 -8.61
C LEU A 229 -10.52 -6.64 -9.44
N GLU A 230 -10.99 -7.88 -9.38
CA GLU A 230 -12.26 -8.28 -10.00
C GLU A 230 -13.42 -7.47 -9.44
N LYS A 231 -14.27 -6.94 -10.33
CA LYS A 231 -15.48 -6.25 -9.93
C LYS A 231 -16.48 -7.27 -9.36
N TRP A 232 -16.68 -7.24 -8.05
CA TRP A 232 -17.72 -8.04 -7.40
C TRP A 232 -19.11 -7.41 -7.52
N GLY A 233 -20.14 -8.26 -7.66
CA GLY A 233 -21.54 -7.84 -7.86
C GLY A 233 -22.25 -7.30 -6.62
N CYS A 234 -21.61 -7.33 -5.43
CA CYS A 234 -22.22 -6.89 -4.17
C CYS A 234 -21.62 -5.56 -3.67
N PRO A 235 -22.38 -4.45 -3.66
CA PRO A 235 -21.91 -3.13 -3.19
C PRO A 235 -21.46 -3.09 -1.72
N HIS A 236 -21.93 -4.04 -0.88
CA HIS A 236 -21.64 -4.06 0.56
C HIS A 236 -20.42 -4.92 0.95
N CYS A 237 -19.87 -5.72 0.02
CA CYS A 237 -18.69 -6.55 0.29
C CYS A 237 -17.36 -5.87 -0.06
N VAL A 238 -17.42 -4.63 -0.56
CA VAL A 238 -16.26 -3.85 -1.03
C VAL A 238 -15.34 -3.38 0.13
N GLY A 239 -15.77 -3.57 1.38
CA GLY A 239 -14.97 -3.23 2.57
C GLY A 239 -14.02 -4.33 3.05
N SER A 240 -14.20 -5.58 2.60
CA SER A 240 -13.52 -6.76 3.17
C SER A 240 -12.80 -7.56 2.10
N TYR A 241 -11.59 -7.17 1.73
CA TYR A 241 -10.78 -7.87 0.74
C TYR A 241 -9.51 -8.46 1.36
N LEU A 242 -9.04 -9.57 0.78
CA LEU A 242 -7.76 -10.20 1.10
C LEU A 242 -6.65 -9.40 0.39
N PHE A 243 -5.74 -8.80 1.15
CA PHE A 243 -4.61 -8.03 0.61
C PHE A 243 -3.31 -8.81 0.77
N LEU A 244 -2.53 -8.88 -0.29
CA LEU A 244 -1.16 -9.36 -0.25
C LEU A 244 -0.27 -8.14 -0.38
N SER A 245 0.53 -7.89 0.66
CA SER A 245 1.51 -6.81 0.69
C SER A 245 2.89 -7.37 1.03
N ARG A 246 3.92 -6.69 0.54
CA ARG A 246 5.33 -7.03 0.82
C ARG A 246 5.73 -6.70 2.26
N GLN A 247 5.00 -5.82 2.95
CA GLN A 247 5.36 -5.24 4.25
C GLN A 247 4.99 -6.09 5.50
N GLY A 248 4.77 -7.40 5.37
CA GLY A 248 4.62 -8.28 6.53
C GLY A 248 3.42 -7.99 7.46
N GLN A 249 2.51 -7.08 7.11
CA GLN A 249 1.30 -6.86 7.88
C GLN A 249 0.33 -8.02 7.64
N GLY A 250 0.12 -8.83 8.68
CA GLY A 250 -0.77 -9.98 8.66
C GLY A 250 -2.17 -9.67 8.14
N VAL A 251 -2.74 -10.64 7.43
CA VAL A 251 -4.09 -10.55 6.86
C VAL A 251 -5.11 -10.70 7.98
N LYS A 252 -5.91 -9.67 8.25
CA LYS A 252 -7.13 -9.80 9.07
C LYS A 252 -8.31 -10.14 8.19
N LEU A 253 -8.81 -11.37 8.32
CA LEU A 253 -10.12 -11.77 7.82
C LEU A 253 -11.20 -11.22 8.76
N CYS A 254 -12.07 -10.33 8.28
CA CYS A 254 -13.29 -9.97 9.00
C CYS A 254 -14.42 -10.91 8.54
N ASN A 255 -14.78 -11.88 9.39
CA ASN A 255 -16.02 -12.64 9.22
C ASN A 255 -17.21 -11.81 9.74
N ASN A 256 -18.25 -11.69 8.92
CA ASN A 256 -19.50 -11.03 9.27
C ASN A 256 -20.17 -11.69 10.48
N GLY A 257 -20.40 -10.92 11.54
CA GLY A 257 -21.53 -11.12 12.46
C GLY A 257 -21.45 -12.25 13.50
N SER A 258 -20.29 -12.88 13.71
CA SER A 258 -20.09 -13.80 14.84
C SER A 258 -18.75 -13.51 15.51
N ARG A 259 -18.66 -13.69 16.84
CA ARG A 259 -17.48 -13.38 17.66
C ARG A 259 -16.19 -13.82 16.96
N PRO A 260 -15.10 -13.04 17.05
CA PRO A 260 -13.84 -13.40 16.41
C PRO A 260 -13.44 -14.80 16.88
N SER A 261 -13.45 -15.78 15.97
CA SER A 261 -12.71 -17.02 16.22
C SER A 261 -11.23 -16.70 16.02
N THR A 262 -10.43 -17.09 17.00
CA THR A 262 -8.99 -16.85 17.08
C THR A 262 -8.16 -17.61 16.04
N ASP A 263 -8.78 -18.33 15.11
CA ASP A 263 -8.15 -19.50 14.48
C ASP A 263 -7.92 -19.37 12.96
N ALA A 264 -7.96 -18.17 12.38
CA ALA A 264 -7.55 -17.98 10.98
C ALA A 264 -6.66 -16.74 10.80
N THR A 265 -5.50 -16.75 11.46
CA THR A 265 -4.40 -15.85 11.12
C THR A 265 -3.59 -16.51 10.00
N ILE A 266 -3.81 -16.10 8.74
CA ILE A 266 -2.87 -16.46 7.66
C ILE A 266 -1.73 -15.46 7.73
N THR A 267 -0.64 -15.87 8.37
CA THR A 267 0.62 -15.13 8.41
C THR A 267 1.39 -15.43 7.12
N TYR A 268 1.46 -14.47 6.20
CA TYR A 268 2.47 -14.49 5.15
C TYR A 268 3.75 -13.89 5.73
N ARG A 269 4.75 -14.72 6.00
CA ARG A 269 6.11 -14.21 6.23
C ARG A 269 6.61 -13.68 4.89
N GLY A 270 6.82 -12.37 4.82
CA GLY A 270 7.37 -11.71 3.64
C GLY A 270 8.73 -12.31 3.30
N TYR A 271 8.80 -13.06 2.20
CA TYR A 271 10.08 -13.39 1.59
C TYR A 271 10.38 -12.36 0.49
N ARG A 272 11.61 -11.87 0.50
CA ARG A 272 12.14 -11.00 -0.55
C ARG A 272 12.15 -11.79 -1.88
N PRO A 273 11.57 -11.28 -2.97
CA PRO A 273 11.92 -11.78 -4.30
C PRO A 273 13.42 -11.52 -4.55
N ARG A 274 14.09 -12.49 -5.15
CA ARG A 274 15.50 -12.37 -5.60
C ARG A 274 15.62 -11.40 -6.76
#